data_AF-A0A956EGT5-F1
#
_entry.id   AF-A0A956EGT5-F1
#
_cell.length_a   1.000
_cell.length_b   1.000
_cell.length_c   1.000
_cell.angle_alpha   90.00
_cell.angle_beta   90.00
_cell.angle_gamma   90.00
#
_symmetry.space_group_name_H-M   'P 1'
#
loop_
_entity.id
_entity.type
_entity.pdbx_description
1 polymer ?
#
loop_
_entity_poly.entity_id
_entity_poly.type
_entity_poly.pdbx_seq_one_letter_code
_entity_poly.pdbx_strand_id
1 'polypeptide(L)'
;MRARGISTRIAAAFALASVAAAAACEPAASEGDECLALRIYHGVETPSALGLGLGQRAAIVAVYPSERATICSGVIVAEGVALTAGHCVDPEAPERLRIGYWDPALPEASVRAAARHPTLDVGVLFFDAAALGEGVLPIPLLDGRIDAAWIADRVEIAGFGGTHLGEIGGLRFASEAITAVDAAHLVVDGDGRSGACGGDSGGPLLARDDRGRIRVVGLLDSGHVSCVRDDHYTRVDLLADWWPFEWRDPEAVDRGCEGLDSEGACVRGQAMRCGAEGSIVVERCGAEELCGQRPDEPGFTCVAAADDACDGAGSEPLCDGDLLIRCEGGGQVVEDCGACGGTCAAWTPGGLAGCVATEESEVGGP
;
A
#
# COMPACT_ATOMS: atom_id res chain seq x y z
N MET A 1 -24.72 36.24 69.96
CA MET A 1 -25.41 35.38 70.94
C MET A 1 -25.16 33.93 70.57
N ARG A 2 -24.56 33.16 71.52
CA ARG A 2 -24.50 31.68 71.70
C ARG A 2 -23.96 30.82 70.52
N ALA A 3 -22.76 30.23 70.62
CA ALA A 3 -22.29 29.05 71.40
C ALA A 3 -22.24 27.80 70.47
N ARG A 4 -21.07 27.28 70.07
CA ARG A 4 -20.14 26.32 70.75
C ARG A 4 -20.76 24.95 71.14
N GLY A 5 -20.05 23.88 70.74
CA GLY A 5 -20.10 22.50 71.27
C GLY A 5 -20.63 21.50 70.22
N ILE A 6 -19.86 20.62 69.57
CA ILE A 6 -18.90 19.57 69.99
C ILE A 6 -19.50 18.51 70.95
N SER A 7 -19.29 17.25 70.55
CA SER A 7 -19.46 15.96 71.26
C SER A 7 -20.78 15.24 70.90
N THR A 8 -20.82 13.95 70.55
CA THR A 8 -20.06 12.82 71.12
C THR A 8 -20.06 11.62 70.15
N ARG A 9 -18.99 10.82 70.24
CA ARG A 9 -18.72 9.57 69.52
C ARG A 9 -19.79 8.49 69.77
N ILE A 10 -20.17 7.75 68.73
CA ILE A 10 -20.60 6.35 68.84
C ILE A 10 -19.80 5.55 67.81
N ALA A 11 -18.97 4.64 68.31
CA ALA A 11 -18.31 3.62 67.52
C ALA A 11 -19.34 2.55 67.14
N ALA A 12 -19.46 2.28 65.85
CA ALA A 12 -20.07 1.06 65.35
C ALA A 12 -19.12 0.48 64.30
N ALA A 13 -18.48 -0.62 64.70
CA ALA A 13 -17.65 -1.45 63.84
C ALA A 13 -18.51 -1.98 62.69
N PHE A 14 -18.20 -1.55 61.46
CA PHE A 14 -18.65 -2.24 60.26
C PHE A 14 -17.48 -3.01 59.69
N ALA A 15 -17.69 -4.32 59.61
CA ALA A 15 -16.76 -5.29 59.07
C ALA A 15 -16.27 -4.86 57.69
N LEU A 16 -14.94 -4.81 57.53
CA LEU A 16 -14.32 -4.85 56.21
C LEU A 16 -14.71 -6.20 55.58
N ALA A 17 -15.70 -6.19 54.69
CA ALA A 17 -15.80 -7.20 53.67
C ALA A 17 -14.63 -6.96 52.71
N SER A 18 -13.57 -7.73 52.90
CA SER A 18 -12.49 -7.90 51.93
C SER A 18 -13.09 -8.45 50.64
N VAL A 19 -13.47 -7.57 49.73
CA VAL A 19 -13.59 -7.93 48.31
C VAL A 19 -12.17 -8.24 47.87
N ALA A 20 -11.85 -9.53 47.79
CA ALA A 20 -10.70 -9.99 47.04
C ALA A 20 -10.90 -9.51 45.61
N ALA A 21 -10.23 -8.42 45.25
CA ALA A 21 -9.95 -8.12 43.86
C ALA A 21 -9.06 -9.28 43.40
N ALA A 22 -9.69 -10.31 42.84
CA ALA A 22 -8.99 -11.19 41.92
C ALA A 22 -8.44 -10.26 40.86
N ALA A 23 -7.13 -10.03 40.89
CA ALA A 23 -6.41 -9.60 39.72
C ALA A 23 -6.71 -10.67 38.67
N ALA A 24 -7.70 -10.41 37.82
CA ALA A 24 -7.78 -11.07 36.55
C ALA A 24 -6.46 -10.72 35.87
N CYS A 25 -5.56 -11.69 35.81
CA CYS A 25 -4.55 -11.69 34.76
C CYS A 25 -5.36 -11.61 33.47
N GLU A 26 -5.44 -10.42 32.88
CA GLU A 26 -5.64 -10.34 31.45
C GLU A 26 -4.55 -11.25 30.85
N PRO A 27 -4.90 -12.24 30.02
CA PRO A 27 -3.87 -12.90 29.26
C PRO A 27 -3.16 -11.79 28.48
N ALA A 28 -1.85 -11.64 28.72
CA ALA A 28 -1.01 -10.91 27.81
C ALA A 28 -1.34 -11.43 26.41
N ALA A 29 -1.70 -10.52 25.50
CA ALA A 29 -1.82 -10.85 24.10
C ALA A 29 -0.57 -11.65 23.73
N SER A 30 -0.76 -12.89 23.29
CA SER A 30 0.34 -13.74 22.87
C SER A 30 1.09 -13.02 21.77
N GLU A 31 2.42 -12.95 21.88
CA GLU A 31 3.39 -12.43 20.90
C GLU A 31 3.40 -13.24 19.58
N GLY A 32 2.24 -13.73 19.12
CA GLY A 32 2.10 -14.60 17.94
C GLY A 32 1.09 -14.11 16.90
N ASP A 33 0.35 -13.03 17.16
CA ASP A 33 -0.71 -12.56 16.26
C ASP A 33 -0.28 -11.44 15.29
N GLU A 34 0.94 -10.91 15.41
CA GLU A 34 1.41 -9.80 14.54
C GLU A 34 1.97 -10.26 13.19
N CYS A 35 2.11 -11.58 12.94
CA CYS A 35 2.72 -12.09 11.72
C CYS A 35 1.75 -12.27 10.53
N LEU A 36 0.44 -12.08 10.70
CA LEU A 36 -0.56 -12.43 9.68
C LEU A 36 -1.68 -11.40 9.54
N ALA A 37 -1.33 -10.12 9.44
CA ALA A 37 -2.32 -9.08 9.20
C ALA A 37 -2.20 -8.56 7.77
N LEU A 38 -2.91 -9.19 6.81
CA LEU A 38 -2.98 -8.64 5.47
C LEU A 38 -4.40 -8.68 4.74
N ARG A 39 -4.87 -7.59 4.07
CA ARG A 39 -6.08 -7.15 3.32
C ARG A 39 -5.73 -6.21 2.07
N ILE A 40 -6.55 -6.10 0.98
CA ILE A 40 -6.28 -6.71 -0.36
C ILE A 40 -6.27 -8.23 -0.13
N TYR A 41 -6.63 -9.15 -1.03
CA TYR A 41 -6.55 -10.54 -0.55
C TYR A 41 -5.11 -10.78 -0.02
N HIS A 42 -4.99 -11.04 1.28
CA HIS A 42 -3.75 -10.85 2.07
C HIS A 42 -2.82 -9.60 1.81
N GLY A 43 -3.24 -8.31 1.84
CA GLY A 43 -2.35 -7.08 1.80
C GLY A 43 -2.16 -6.12 3.05
N VAL A 44 -1.34 -5.06 3.12
CA VAL A 44 -1.16 -4.24 4.36
C VAL A 44 -2.13 -3.04 4.49
N GLU A 45 -2.32 -2.51 5.72
CA GLU A 45 -2.95 -1.17 5.93
C GLU A 45 -2.00 -0.03 5.56
N THR A 46 -0.69 -0.29 5.64
CA THR A 46 0.37 0.67 5.34
C THR A 46 1.24 0.12 4.21
N PRO A 47 1.42 0.87 3.12
CA PRO A 47 2.21 0.45 1.97
C PRO A 47 3.65 0.14 2.37
N SER A 48 4.21 -0.94 1.82
CA SER A 48 5.52 -1.48 2.21
C SER A 48 6.58 -1.30 1.12
N ALA A 49 6.21 -1.36 -0.16
CA ALA A 49 7.20 -1.36 -1.25
C ALA A 49 7.62 0.04 -1.68
N LEU A 50 6.69 0.99 -1.62
CA LEU A 50 6.94 2.34 -2.12
C LEU A 50 7.01 3.39 -1.02
N GLY A 51 6.57 3.09 0.20
CA GLY A 51 6.58 4.06 1.30
C GLY A 51 5.76 5.31 1.01
N LEU A 52 4.48 5.19 0.58
CA LEU A 52 3.65 6.37 0.29
C LEU A 52 3.44 7.24 1.54
N GLY A 53 3.55 8.55 1.36
CA GLY A 53 3.15 9.52 2.38
C GLY A 53 1.63 9.55 2.61
N LEU A 54 1.19 10.06 3.77
CA LEU A 54 -0.24 10.12 4.14
C LEU A 54 -1.11 10.83 3.09
N GLY A 55 -0.61 11.91 2.51
CA GLY A 55 -1.35 12.66 1.49
C GLY A 55 -1.57 11.87 0.20
N GLN A 56 -0.61 11.03 -0.19
CA GLN A 56 -0.74 10.15 -1.36
C GLN A 56 -1.70 9.00 -1.08
N ARG A 57 -1.65 8.41 0.13
CA ARG A 57 -2.63 7.40 0.55
C ARG A 57 -4.06 7.97 0.51
N ALA A 58 -4.22 9.22 0.93
CA ALA A 58 -5.51 9.92 0.89
C ALA A 58 -5.99 10.23 -0.54
N ALA A 59 -5.13 10.18 -1.56
CA ALA A 59 -5.54 10.31 -2.96
C ALA A 59 -6.10 9.00 -3.53
N ILE A 60 -5.95 7.87 -2.85
CA ILE A 60 -6.58 6.60 -3.23
C ILE A 60 -7.98 6.60 -2.62
N VAL A 61 -8.99 6.39 -3.45
CA VAL A 61 -10.39 6.67 -3.10
C VAL A 61 -11.31 5.50 -3.47
N ALA A 62 -12.39 5.37 -2.72
CA ALA A 62 -13.50 4.52 -3.08
C ALA A 62 -14.44 5.28 -4.03
N VAL A 63 -14.95 4.59 -5.06
CA VAL A 63 -15.94 5.08 -6.01
C VAL A 63 -17.19 4.24 -5.87
N TYR A 64 -18.34 4.86 -5.60
CA TYR A 64 -19.60 4.12 -5.42
C TYR A 64 -20.81 4.96 -5.83
N PRO A 65 -21.91 4.32 -6.26
CA PRO A 65 -23.19 5.01 -6.35
C PRO A 65 -23.64 5.49 -4.96
N SER A 66 -24.43 6.55 -4.89
CA SER A 66 -24.92 7.14 -3.63
C SER A 66 -25.63 6.17 -2.69
N GLU A 67 -26.19 5.08 -3.22
CA GLU A 67 -26.84 4.00 -2.47
C GLU A 67 -25.88 2.93 -1.94
N ARG A 68 -24.59 3.01 -2.31
CA ARG A 68 -23.51 2.07 -1.94
C ARG A 68 -23.81 0.61 -2.30
N ALA A 69 -24.57 0.40 -3.38
CA ALA A 69 -24.92 -0.93 -3.88
C ALA A 69 -23.71 -1.72 -4.41
N THR A 70 -22.70 -1.00 -4.90
CA THR A 70 -21.39 -1.53 -5.33
C THR A 70 -20.30 -0.59 -4.84
N ILE A 71 -19.07 -1.09 -4.81
CA ILE A 71 -17.88 -0.28 -4.58
C ILE A 71 -16.88 -0.59 -5.69
N CYS A 72 -16.18 0.43 -6.14
CA CYS A 72 -14.99 0.38 -6.96
C CYS A 72 -13.90 1.19 -6.25
N SER A 73 -12.69 1.12 -6.77
CA SER A 73 -11.56 1.93 -6.33
C SER A 73 -11.18 2.95 -7.39
N GLY A 74 -10.35 3.91 -7.01
CA GLY A 74 -9.88 4.95 -7.89
C GLY A 74 -8.73 5.75 -7.28
N VAL A 75 -8.22 6.69 -8.04
CA VAL A 75 -7.09 7.53 -7.64
C VAL A 75 -7.28 8.96 -8.12
N ILE A 76 -7.04 9.93 -7.24
CA ILE A 76 -7.02 11.36 -7.56
C ILE A 76 -5.67 11.67 -8.21
N VAL A 77 -5.70 12.09 -9.47
CA VAL A 77 -4.49 12.31 -10.30
C VAL A 77 -4.18 13.78 -10.52
N ALA A 78 -5.15 14.66 -10.27
CA ALA A 78 -5.02 16.11 -10.24
C ALA A 78 -6.15 16.72 -9.41
N GLU A 79 -6.07 18.03 -9.16
CA GLU A 79 -7.16 18.76 -8.49
C GLU A 79 -8.48 18.60 -9.24
N GLY A 80 -9.50 18.05 -8.57
CA GLY A 80 -10.83 17.83 -9.15
C GLY A 80 -10.91 16.70 -10.19
N VAL A 81 -9.87 15.87 -10.30
CA VAL A 81 -9.79 14.78 -11.29
C VAL A 81 -9.41 13.46 -10.63
N ALA A 82 -10.24 12.44 -10.80
CA ALA A 82 -9.95 11.08 -10.38
C ALA A 82 -10.12 10.08 -11.54
N LEU A 83 -9.29 9.06 -11.57
CA LEU A 83 -9.42 7.92 -12.48
C LEU A 83 -9.95 6.68 -11.75
N THR A 84 -10.64 5.83 -12.50
CA THR A 84 -11.17 4.53 -12.07
C THR A 84 -11.33 3.63 -13.32
N ALA A 85 -11.95 2.46 -13.18
CA ALA A 85 -12.25 1.58 -14.30
C ALA A 85 -13.44 2.11 -15.11
N GLY A 86 -13.43 1.89 -16.42
CA GLY A 86 -14.49 2.32 -17.32
C GLY A 86 -15.86 1.70 -16.97
N HIS A 87 -15.87 0.42 -16.59
CA HIS A 87 -17.07 -0.29 -16.19
C HIS A 87 -17.68 0.17 -14.85
N CYS A 88 -16.94 0.94 -14.04
CA CYS A 88 -17.44 1.56 -12.81
C CYS A 88 -18.17 2.89 -13.05
N VAL A 89 -18.13 3.41 -14.28
CA VAL A 89 -18.63 4.73 -14.63
C VAL A 89 -19.89 4.66 -15.47
N ASP A 90 -20.91 5.42 -15.05
CA ASP A 90 -22.07 5.77 -15.85
C ASP A 90 -22.01 7.26 -16.24
N PRO A 91 -21.53 7.59 -17.46
CA PRO A 91 -21.42 8.97 -17.92
C PRO A 91 -22.76 9.69 -18.08
N GLU A 92 -23.89 8.97 -18.13
CA GLU A 92 -25.22 9.57 -18.31
C GLU A 92 -25.81 10.06 -16.98
N ALA A 93 -25.30 9.55 -15.85
CA ALA A 93 -25.75 9.91 -14.50
C ALA A 93 -24.56 10.10 -13.52
N PRO A 94 -23.57 10.96 -13.85
CA PRO A 94 -22.37 11.14 -13.03
C PRO A 94 -22.70 11.59 -11.59
N GLU A 95 -23.78 12.33 -11.39
CA GLU A 95 -24.22 12.82 -10.09
C GLU A 95 -24.61 11.73 -9.09
N ARG A 96 -24.83 10.49 -9.57
CA ARG A 96 -25.06 9.31 -8.74
C ARG A 96 -23.78 8.79 -8.12
N LEU A 97 -22.62 9.09 -8.69
CA LEU A 97 -21.33 8.64 -8.17
C LEU A 97 -20.85 9.55 -7.04
N ARG A 98 -20.15 8.93 -6.10
CA ARG A 98 -19.47 9.55 -4.98
C ARG A 98 -18.02 9.08 -4.95
N ILE A 99 -17.16 9.97 -4.49
CA ILE A 99 -15.76 9.69 -4.19
C ILE A 99 -15.62 9.74 -2.66
N GLY A 100 -15.28 8.60 -2.06
CA GLY A 100 -15.05 8.46 -0.63
C GLY A 100 -13.57 8.30 -0.32
N TYR A 101 -13.12 8.96 0.75
CA TYR A 101 -11.77 8.81 1.27
C TYR A 101 -11.70 7.69 2.31
N TRP A 102 -10.51 7.14 2.52
CA TRP A 102 -10.29 6.19 3.61
C TRP A 102 -10.43 6.86 4.99
N ASP A 103 -9.99 8.12 5.10
CA ASP A 103 -10.11 8.91 6.32
C ASP A 103 -11.56 9.39 6.48
N PRO A 104 -12.30 8.93 7.51
CA PRO A 104 -13.68 9.33 7.72
C PRO A 104 -13.84 10.81 8.10
N ALA A 105 -12.76 11.51 8.44
CA ALA A 105 -12.78 12.95 8.67
C ALA A 105 -12.88 13.76 7.38
N LEU A 106 -12.52 13.18 6.23
CA LEU A 106 -12.61 13.86 4.93
C LEU A 106 -14.02 13.72 4.33
N PRO A 107 -14.62 14.81 3.84
CA PRO A 107 -15.96 14.77 3.27
C PRO A 107 -15.96 14.07 1.91
N GLU A 108 -16.99 13.26 1.64
CA GLU A 108 -17.18 12.68 0.30
C GLU A 108 -17.35 13.77 -0.77
N ALA A 109 -16.79 13.53 -1.95
CA ALA A 109 -16.98 14.40 -3.11
C ALA A 109 -18.06 13.86 -4.05
N SER A 110 -18.91 14.75 -4.58
CA SER A 110 -19.88 14.42 -5.62
C SER A 110 -19.26 14.57 -7.00
N VAL A 111 -19.42 13.56 -7.85
CA VAL A 111 -18.99 13.61 -9.24
C VAL A 111 -19.95 14.50 -10.03
N ARG A 112 -19.39 15.40 -10.85
CA ARG A 112 -20.11 16.39 -11.65
C ARG A 112 -20.18 16.03 -13.13
N ALA A 113 -19.14 15.39 -13.62
CA ALA A 113 -19.05 14.89 -14.98
C ALA A 113 -18.19 13.63 -14.97
N ALA A 114 -18.43 12.75 -15.93
CA ALA A 114 -17.61 11.59 -16.12
C ALA A 114 -17.51 11.24 -17.60
N ALA A 115 -16.45 10.54 -17.97
CA ALA A 115 -16.28 9.99 -19.30
C ALA A 115 -15.66 8.59 -19.20
N ARG A 116 -15.90 7.77 -20.21
CA ARG A 116 -15.21 6.49 -20.40
C ARG A 116 -14.28 6.61 -21.59
N HIS A 117 -13.12 5.99 -21.47
CA HIS A 117 -12.23 5.83 -22.58
C HIS A 117 -12.93 4.95 -23.64
N PRO A 118 -12.82 5.26 -24.96
CA PRO A 118 -13.59 4.58 -25.99
C PRO A 118 -13.24 3.10 -26.21
N THR A 119 -12.01 2.70 -25.87
CA THR A 119 -11.51 1.33 -26.09
C THR A 119 -10.96 0.64 -24.84
N LEU A 120 -10.09 1.33 -24.11
CA LEU A 120 -9.54 0.88 -22.81
C LEU A 120 -10.58 0.97 -21.69
N ASP A 121 -10.48 0.10 -20.69
CA ASP A 121 -11.37 0.10 -19.52
C ASP A 121 -10.95 1.17 -18.49
N VAL A 122 -11.00 2.43 -18.91
CA VAL A 122 -10.67 3.58 -18.06
C VAL A 122 -11.86 4.52 -17.98
N GLY A 123 -12.20 4.89 -16.75
CA GLY A 123 -13.19 5.89 -16.41
C GLY A 123 -12.52 7.10 -15.81
N VAL A 124 -13.02 8.29 -16.14
CA VAL A 124 -12.59 9.52 -15.52
C VAL A 124 -13.74 10.26 -14.88
N LEU A 125 -13.48 10.80 -13.70
CA LEU A 125 -14.42 11.48 -12.84
C LEU A 125 -13.93 12.90 -12.59
N PHE A 126 -14.82 13.86 -12.80
CA PHE A 126 -14.62 15.26 -12.46
C PHE A 126 -15.43 15.61 -11.24
N PHE A 127 -14.81 16.25 -10.25
CA PHE A 127 -15.46 16.70 -9.02
C PHE A 127 -15.01 18.12 -8.67
N ASP A 128 -15.58 18.69 -7.60
CA ASP A 128 -15.12 20.00 -7.14
C ASP A 128 -13.70 19.92 -6.57
N ALA A 129 -12.77 20.71 -7.09
CA ALA A 129 -11.45 20.84 -6.46
C ALA A 129 -11.56 21.34 -5.01
N ALA A 130 -12.60 22.11 -4.67
CA ALA A 130 -12.88 22.51 -3.28
C ALA A 130 -13.32 21.35 -2.36
N ALA A 131 -13.69 20.20 -2.93
CA ALA A 131 -13.98 18.97 -2.19
C ALA A 131 -12.74 18.07 -2.07
N LEU A 132 -11.59 18.50 -2.60
CA LEU A 132 -10.32 17.86 -2.30
C LEU A 132 -10.00 18.10 -0.82
N GLY A 133 -9.85 17.01 -0.06
CA GLY A 133 -9.54 17.08 1.37
C GLY A 133 -8.21 17.80 1.63
N GLU A 134 -8.13 18.54 2.74
CA GLU A 134 -6.84 19.10 3.19
C GLU A 134 -5.82 17.98 3.41
N GLY A 135 -4.61 18.17 2.89
CA GLY A 135 -3.55 17.17 2.98
C GLY A 135 -3.61 16.06 1.92
N VAL A 136 -4.64 15.98 1.09
CA VAL A 136 -4.67 15.07 -0.06
C VAL A 136 -3.66 15.55 -1.11
N LEU A 137 -2.76 14.66 -1.51
CA LEU A 137 -1.75 14.91 -2.55
C LEU A 137 -2.05 14.03 -3.76
N PRO A 138 -2.59 14.60 -4.87
CA PRO A 138 -2.84 13.84 -6.08
C PRO A 138 -1.60 13.09 -6.57
N ILE A 139 -1.80 11.89 -7.12
CA ILE A 139 -0.74 11.04 -7.66
C ILE A 139 -0.72 11.17 -9.18
N PRO A 140 0.29 11.83 -9.77
CA PRO A 140 0.49 11.94 -11.21
C PRO A 140 0.48 10.60 -11.93
N LEU A 141 0.03 10.59 -13.18
CA LEU A 141 0.26 9.47 -14.09
C LEU A 141 1.75 9.39 -14.45
N LEU A 142 2.23 8.21 -14.79
CA LEU A 142 3.56 8.08 -15.36
C LEU A 142 3.65 8.86 -16.69
N ASP A 143 4.59 9.80 -16.76
CA ASP A 143 4.97 10.48 -18.01
C ASP A 143 6.15 9.73 -18.64
N GLY A 144 5.85 8.65 -19.34
CA GLY A 144 6.86 7.75 -19.90
C GLY A 144 6.25 6.49 -20.50
N ARG A 145 7.08 5.74 -21.23
CA ARG A 145 6.64 4.47 -21.82
C ARG A 145 6.75 3.32 -20.82
N ILE A 146 5.76 2.45 -20.88
CA ILE A 146 5.75 1.15 -20.22
C ILE A 146 6.11 0.09 -21.25
N ASP A 147 7.12 -0.72 -20.97
CA ASP A 147 7.59 -1.78 -21.86
C ASP A 147 8.15 -2.96 -21.07
N ALA A 148 8.72 -3.95 -21.76
CA ALA A 148 9.23 -5.18 -21.15
C ALA A 148 10.35 -4.95 -20.12
N ALA A 149 10.97 -3.77 -20.05
CA ALA A 149 11.94 -3.44 -19.00
C ALA A 149 11.29 -3.30 -17.61
N TRP A 150 9.97 -3.23 -17.53
CA TRP A 150 9.22 -3.21 -16.27
C TRP A 150 8.94 -4.61 -15.70
N ILE A 151 9.19 -5.67 -16.47
CA ILE A 151 9.00 -7.04 -15.96
C ILE A 151 9.97 -7.28 -14.80
N ALA A 152 9.46 -7.93 -13.76
CA ALA A 152 10.08 -8.13 -12.45
C ALA A 152 10.21 -6.88 -11.57
N ASP A 153 9.84 -5.68 -12.05
CA ASP A 153 9.73 -4.52 -11.17
C ASP A 153 8.63 -4.75 -10.14
N ARG A 154 8.92 -4.38 -8.89
CA ARG A 154 7.93 -4.35 -7.83
C ARG A 154 7.11 -3.08 -7.90
N VAL A 155 5.82 -3.28 -7.72
CA VAL A 155 4.78 -2.26 -7.77
C VAL A 155 3.86 -2.45 -6.59
N GLU A 156 3.07 -1.42 -6.32
CA GLU A 156 2.11 -1.44 -5.23
C GLU A 156 0.70 -1.30 -5.78
N ILE A 157 -0.12 -2.30 -5.50
CA ILE A 157 -1.55 -2.27 -5.77
C ILE A 157 -2.27 -1.68 -4.57
N ALA A 158 -3.33 -0.91 -4.80
CA ALA A 158 -4.14 -0.37 -3.72
C ALA A 158 -5.63 -0.31 -4.07
N GLY A 159 -6.48 -0.50 -3.06
CA GLY A 159 -7.92 -0.47 -3.27
C GLY A 159 -8.76 -0.63 -2.00
N PHE A 160 -10.08 -0.64 -2.21
CA PHE A 160 -11.14 -0.68 -1.19
C PHE A 160 -12.02 -1.94 -1.31
N GLY A 161 -11.61 -2.91 -2.12
CA GLY A 161 -12.33 -4.13 -2.39
C GLY A 161 -12.34 -5.13 -1.24
N GLY A 162 -12.76 -6.34 -1.59
CA GLY A 162 -12.95 -7.45 -0.66
C GLY A 162 -11.64 -7.99 -0.08
N THR A 163 -11.70 -8.43 1.18
CA THR A 163 -10.61 -9.13 1.86
C THR A 163 -10.93 -10.62 2.04
N HIS A 164 -9.92 -11.42 2.43
CA HIS A 164 -10.11 -12.83 2.79
C HIS A 164 -11.07 -13.06 3.96
N LEU A 165 -11.31 -12.02 4.78
CA LEU A 165 -12.25 -12.03 5.90
C LEU A 165 -13.67 -11.60 5.49
N GLY A 166 -13.89 -11.28 4.21
CA GLY A 166 -15.17 -10.81 3.68
C GLY A 166 -15.49 -9.34 4.01
N GLU A 167 -14.49 -8.56 4.45
CA GLU A 167 -14.67 -7.13 4.69
C GLU A 167 -14.49 -6.34 3.39
N ILE A 168 -15.14 -5.19 3.31
CA ILE A 168 -15.15 -4.33 2.12
C ILE A 168 -15.07 -2.87 2.59
N GLY A 169 -14.38 -2.02 1.82
CA GLY A 169 -14.40 -0.57 1.99
C GLY A 169 -13.31 0.00 2.90
N GLY A 170 -12.36 -0.81 3.35
CA GLY A 170 -11.12 -0.33 3.97
C GLY A 170 -10.04 -0.18 2.91
N LEU A 171 -9.28 0.92 2.94
CA LEU A 171 -8.11 1.10 2.06
C LEU A 171 -7.01 0.12 2.46
N ARG A 172 -6.43 -0.52 1.45
CA ARG A 172 -5.51 -1.62 1.55
C ARG A 172 -4.50 -1.62 0.41
N PHE A 173 -3.35 -2.28 0.64
CA PHE A 173 -2.21 -2.28 -0.26
C PHE A 173 -1.60 -3.67 -0.40
N ALA A 174 -1.00 -4.03 -1.53
CA ALA A 174 -0.10 -5.17 -1.62
C ALA A 174 1.04 -4.88 -2.58
N SER A 175 2.19 -5.52 -2.36
CA SER A 175 3.33 -5.41 -3.26
C SER A 175 3.48 -6.66 -4.09
N GLU A 176 3.44 -6.48 -5.40
CA GLU A 176 3.49 -7.56 -6.37
C GLU A 176 4.51 -7.24 -7.46
N ALA A 177 4.97 -8.29 -8.14
CA ALA A 177 5.90 -8.15 -9.25
C ALA A 177 5.13 -8.10 -10.57
N ILE A 178 5.57 -7.24 -11.49
CA ILE A 178 5.07 -7.27 -12.86
C ILE A 178 5.59 -8.55 -13.54
N THR A 179 4.68 -9.42 -13.97
CA THR A 179 5.02 -10.69 -14.64
C THR A 179 4.95 -10.58 -16.16
N ALA A 180 4.14 -9.66 -16.68
CA ALA A 180 4.04 -9.40 -18.11
C ALA A 180 3.64 -7.95 -18.43
N VAL A 181 4.02 -7.53 -19.64
CA VAL A 181 3.55 -6.28 -20.26
C VAL A 181 3.05 -6.63 -21.65
N ASP A 182 1.77 -6.35 -21.91
CA ASP A 182 1.17 -6.57 -23.23
C ASP A 182 0.73 -5.25 -23.89
N ALA A 183 -0.07 -5.35 -24.95
CA ALA A 183 -0.51 -4.22 -25.74
C ALA A 183 -1.38 -3.21 -24.97
N ALA A 184 -2.09 -3.65 -23.92
CA ALA A 184 -3.00 -2.81 -23.14
C ALA A 184 -2.73 -2.87 -21.63
N HIS A 185 -2.08 -3.93 -21.12
CA HIS A 185 -2.00 -4.22 -19.71
C HIS A 185 -0.57 -4.39 -19.17
N LEU A 186 -0.39 -3.96 -17.92
CA LEU A 186 0.59 -4.49 -16.98
C LEU A 186 -0.08 -5.66 -16.25
N VAL A 187 0.58 -6.81 -16.16
CA VAL A 187 0.10 -7.95 -15.39
C VAL A 187 0.97 -8.11 -14.16
N VAL A 188 0.33 -8.19 -13.00
CA VAL A 188 0.98 -8.54 -11.72
C VAL A 188 0.42 -9.86 -11.22
N ASP A 189 1.20 -10.63 -10.47
CA ASP A 189 0.77 -11.89 -9.85
C ASP A 189 1.17 -11.86 -8.37
N GLY A 190 0.21 -12.06 -7.48
CA GLY A 190 0.47 -12.23 -6.06
C GLY A 190 0.71 -13.68 -5.62
N ASP A 191 1.00 -14.59 -6.55
CA ASP A 191 1.53 -15.94 -6.34
C ASP A 191 0.71 -16.81 -5.38
N GLY A 192 -0.62 -16.77 -5.54
CA GLY A 192 -1.55 -17.51 -4.69
C GLY A 192 -1.73 -16.91 -3.29
N ARG A 193 -1.13 -15.75 -3.00
CA ARG A 193 -1.14 -15.11 -1.69
C ARG A 193 -1.87 -13.78 -1.70
N SER A 194 -1.55 -12.88 -2.62
CA SER A 194 -2.22 -11.58 -2.67
C SER A 194 -2.80 -11.24 -4.02
N GLY A 195 -3.72 -10.29 -4.01
CA GLY A 195 -4.29 -9.77 -5.24
C GLY A 195 -5.54 -8.96 -5.00
N ALA A 196 -5.90 -8.21 -6.03
CA ALA A 196 -7.11 -7.44 -6.08
C ALA A 196 -8.34 -8.37 -6.09
N CYS A 197 -9.45 -7.87 -5.55
CA CYS A 197 -10.69 -8.63 -5.44
C CYS A 197 -11.90 -7.77 -5.81
N GLY A 198 -13.10 -8.33 -5.60
CA GLY A 198 -14.35 -7.63 -5.86
C GLY A 198 -14.38 -6.26 -5.17
N GLY A 199 -14.42 -5.19 -5.96
CA GLY A 199 -14.44 -3.80 -5.51
C GLY A 199 -13.12 -3.04 -5.62
N ASP A 200 -12.04 -3.70 -5.99
CA ASP A 200 -10.75 -3.05 -6.30
C ASP A 200 -10.69 -2.50 -7.74
N SER A 201 -11.70 -2.76 -8.56
CA SER A 201 -11.79 -2.27 -9.95
C SER A 201 -11.51 -0.77 -10.03
N GLY A 202 -10.58 -0.38 -10.90
CA GLY A 202 -10.12 1.00 -11.04
C GLY A 202 -9.08 1.46 -10.02
N GLY A 203 -8.73 0.62 -9.05
CA GLY A 203 -7.65 0.86 -8.09
C GLY A 203 -6.30 1.03 -8.79
N PRO A 204 -5.42 1.91 -8.27
CA PRO A 204 -4.16 2.20 -8.93
C PRO A 204 -3.13 1.07 -8.77
N LEU A 205 -2.35 0.87 -9.83
CA LEU A 205 -1.02 0.29 -9.75
C LEU A 205 -0.01 1.43 -9.66
N LEU A 206 0.81 1.41 -8.60
CA LEU A 206 1.73 2.47 -8.26
C LEU A 206 3.17 2.01 -8.43
N ALA A 207 4.04 2.92 -8.85
CA ALA A 207 5.50 2.71 -8.93
C ALA A 207 6.25 4.03 -8.71
N ARG A 208 7.56 3.99 -8.48
CA ARG A 208 8.42 5.18 -8.56
C ARG A 208 9.00 5.35 -9.98
N ASP A 209 8.98 6.58 -10.49
CA ASP A 209 9.67 6.96 -11.72
C ASP A 209 11.20 7.03 -11.53
N ASP A 210 11.97 7.27 -12.60
CA ASP A 210 13.44 7.39 -12.54
C ASP A 210 13.94 8.64 -11.78
N ARG A 211 13.03 9.51 -11.33
CA ARG A 211 13.30 10.63 -10.42
C ARG A 211 12.86 10.30 -8.99
N GLY A 212 12.46 9.06 -8.76
CA GLY A 212 12.00 8.52 -7.48
C GLY A 212 10.61 8.98 -7.07
N ARG A 213 9.80 9.57 -7.95
CA ARG A 213 8.48 10.08 -7.58
C ARG A 213 7.39 9.02 -7.83
N ILE A 214 6.40 8.92 -6.96
CA ILE A 214 5.29 7.98 -7.05
C ILE A 214 4.37 8.35 -8.21
N ARG A 215 4.10 7.38 -9.07
CA ARG A 215 3.26 7.52 -10.26
C ARG A 215 2.22 6.43 -10.30
N VAL A 216 1.04 6.76 -10.80
CA VAL A 216 0.10 5.76 -11.30
C VAL A 216 0.64 5.23 -12.61
N VAL A 217 0.87 3.92 -12.69
CA VAL A 217 1.35 3.21 -13.90
C VAL A 217 0.25 2.36 -14.55
N GLY A 218 -0.79 2.02 -13.79
CA GLY A 218 -1.95 1.29 -14.29
C GLY A 218 -3.20 1.46 -13.43
N LEU A 219 -4.35 1.03 -13.97
CA LEU A 219 -5.64 0.98 -13.28
C LEU A 219 -6.23 -0.42 -13.40
N LEU A 220 -6.70 -1.02 -12.30
CA LEU A 220 -7.22 -2.38 -12.33
C LEU A 220 -8.41 -2.49 -13.27
N ASP A 221 -8.27 -3.32 -14.31
CA ASP A 221 -9.33 -3.67 -15.27
C ASP A 221 -10.04 -4.94 -14.79
N SER A 222 -9.27 -6.00 -14.61
CA SER A 222 -9.78 -7.31 -14.20
C SER A 222 -8.77 -8.06 -13.34
N GLY A 223 -9.26 -8.76 -12.32
CA GLY A 223 -8.45 -9.65 -11.51
C GLY A 223 -8.82 -11.13 -11.66
N HIS A 224 -7.97 -12.02 -11.16
CA HIS A 224 -8.25 -13.45 -11.15
C HIS A 224 -9.39 -13.79 -10.18
N VAL A 225 -10.19 -14.82 -10.48
CA VAL A 225 -11.35 -15.22 -9.67
C VAL A 225 -11.01 -15.66 -8.23
N SER A 226 -9.75 -16.02 -7.98
CA SER A 226 -9.26 -16.38 -6.65
C SER A 226 -8.78 -15.16 -5.84
N CYS A 227 -8.73 -13.98 -6.45
CA CYS A 227 -8.19 -12.75 -5.86
C CYS A 227 -6.73 -12.85 -5.40
N VAL A 228 -5.98 -13.84 -5.87
CA VAL A 228 -4.60 -14.10 -5.41
C VAL A 228 -3.62 -14.43 -6.54
N ARG A 229 -3.96 -14.07 -7.77
CA ARG A 229 -3.25 -14.49 -8.99
C ARG A 229 -3.20 -13.31 -9.95
N ASP A 230 -2.86 -13.57 -11.21
CA ASP A 230 -2.80 -12.59 -12.29
C ASP A 230 -3.92 -11.54 -12.26
N ASP A 231 -3.51 -10.29 -12.01
CA ASP A 231 -4.35 -9.10 -12.10
C ASP A 231 -3.86 -8.21 -13.25
N HIS A 232 -4.82 -7.75 -14.06
CA HIS A 232 -4.57 -6.97 -15.27
C HIS A 232 -4.87 -5.50 -15.03
N TYR A 233 -3.85 -4.67 -15.18
CA TYR A 233 -3.93 -3.22 -15.02
C TYR A 233 -3.80 -2.53 -16.36
N THR A 234 -4.83 -1.78 -16.78
CA THR A 234 -4.75 -0.96 -18.00
C THR A 234 -3.62 0.04 -17.87
N ARG A 235 -2.70 0.04 -18.83
CA ARG A 235 -1.53 0.92 -18.85
C ARG A 235 -1.91 2.38 -19.03
N VAL A 236 -1.39 3.25 -18.18
CA VAL A 236 -1.69 4.70 -18.27
C VAL A 236 -0.92 5.43 -19.36
N ASP A 237 0.20 4.88 -19.85
CA ASP A 237 0.98 5.50 -20.93
C ASP A 237 0.23 5.52 -22.27
N LEU A 238 -0.83 4.69 -22.40
CA LEU A 238 -1.74 4.67 -23.53
C LEU A 238 -2.81 5.78 -23.47
N LEU A 239 -2.90 6.52 -22.36
CA LEU A 239 -3.88 7.59 -22.16
C LEU A 239 -3.37 8.97 -22.61
N ALA A 240 -2.12 9.08 -23.06
CA ALA A 240 -1.47 10.35 -23.38
C ALA A 240 -2.24 11.22 -24.38
N ASP A 241 -2.95 10.59 -25.33
CA ASP A 241 -3.73 11.27 -26.38
C ASP A 241 -5.24 11.35 -26.06
N TRP A 242 -5.68 10.90 -24.88
CA TRP A 242 -7.09 10.84 -24.52
C TRP A 242 -7.58 12.14 -23.86
N TRP A 243 -8.42 12.89 -24.59
CA TRP A 243 -9.29 13.91 -24.01
C TRP A 243 -10.32 13.25 -23.06
N PRO A 244 -10.50 13.70 -21.80
CA PRO A 244 -10.56 15.12 -21.46
C PRO A 244 -9.42 15.77 -20.69
N PHE A 245 -8.23 15.18 -20.65
CA PHE A 245 -7.10 15.76 -19.94
C PHE A 245 -5.92 15.92 -20.89
N GLU A 246 -5.57 17.17 -21.19
CA GLU A 246 -4.19 17.50 -21.57
C GLU A 246 -3.34 17.38 -20.29
N TRP A 247 -3.12 16.14 -19.83
CA TRP A 247 -2.43 15.89 -18.59
C TRP A 247 -0.94 16.17 -18.77
N ARG A 248 -0.42 17.13 -18.02
CA ARG A 248 1.01 17.34 -17.81
C ARG A 248 1.21 17.36 -16.32
N ASP A 249 2.13 16.53 -15.81
CA ASP A 249 2.60 16.64 -14.44
C ASP A 249 3.00 18.09 -14.21
N PRO A 250 2.37 18.82 -13.28
CA PRO A 250 2.92 20.09 -12.86
C PRO A 250 4.21 19.76 -12.11
N GLU A 251 5.34 19.67 -12.83
CA GLU A 251 6.69 19.47 -12.27
C GLU A 251 7.01 20.49 -11.15
N ALA A 252 6.22 21.57 -11.05
CA ALA A 252 6.33 22.65 -10.08
C ALA A 252 5.75 22.37 -8.68
N VAL A 253 5.08 21.24 -8.44
CA VAL A 253 4.61 20.91 -7.08
C VAL A 253 5.74 20.24 -6.30
N ASP A 254 6.25 20.92 -5.27
CA ASP A 254 7.15 20.32 -4.29
C ASP A 254 6.35 19.30 -3.46
N ARG A 255 6.65 18.01 -3.66
CA ARG A 255 6.02 16.88 -2.98
C ARG A 255 6.94 16.29 -1.90
N GLY A 256 8.05 16.96 -1.60
CA GLY A 256 9.09 16.50 -0.69
C GLY A 256 9.66 15.15 -1.13
N CYS A 257 9.84 14.24 -0.17
CA CYS A 257 10.39 12.92 -0.40
C CYS A 257 9.35 11.82 -0.69
N GLU A 258 8.06 12.18 -0.76
CA GLU A 258 6.97 11.25 -1.06
C GLU A 258 7.02 9.96 -0.21
N GLY A 259 7.34 10.14 1.08
CA GLY A 259 7.44 9.10 2.10
C GLY A 259 8.72 8.26 2.12
N LEU A 260 9.74 8.58 1.29
CA LEU A 260 11.11 8.15 1.55
C LEU A 260 11.65 8.87 2.79
N ASP A 261 12.42 8.15 3.60
CA ASP A 261 13.24 8.70 4.68
C ASP A 261 14.73 8.74 4.29
N SER A 262 15.60 9.05 5.25
CA SER A 262 17.05 9.10 5.02
C SER A 262 17.69 7.74 4.78
N GLU A 263 17.07 6.65 5.24
CA GLU A 263 17.53 5.29 4.92
C GLU A 263 17.22 4.96 3.47
N GLY A 264 16.02 5.32 3.01
CA GLY A 264 15.62 5.15 1.62
C GLY A 264 15.28 3.71 1.26
N ALA A 265 15.31 3.39 -0.03
CA ALA A 265 14.99 2.07 -0.54
C ALA A 265 15.71 1.78 -1.86
N CYS A 266 15.78 0.49 -2.21
CA CYS A 266 16.23 0.04 -3.52
C CYS A 266 15.05 -0.16 -4.45
N VAL A 267 15.00 0.63 -5.53
CA VAL A 267 13.91 0.59 -6.50
C VAL A 267 14.50 0.46 -7.89
N ARG A 268 14.21 -0.65 -8.57
CA ARG A 268 14.65 -0.92 -9.97
C ARG A 268 16.17 -0.81 -10.15
N GLY A 269 16.93 -1.29 -9.16
CA GLY A 269 18.40 -1.21 -9.15
C GLY A 269 18.97 0.19 -8.88
N GLN A 270 18.13 1.13 -8.44
CA GLN A 270 18.52 2.48 -8.05
C GLN A 270 18.37 2.63 -6.53
N ALA A 271 19.34 3.27 -5.89
CA ALA A 271 19.22 3.71 -4.51
C ALA A 271 18.46 5.04 -4.47
N MET A 272 17.33 5.09 -3.77
CA MET A 272 16.51 6.28 -3.63
C MET A 272 16.35 6.63 -2.15
N ARG A 273 16.63 7.86 -1.76
CA ARG A 273 16.49 8.31 -0.37
C ARG A 273 16.07 9.77 -0.25
N CYS A 274 15.59 10.16 0.92
CA CYS A 274 15.34 11.54 1.26
C CYS A 274 16.65 12.24 1.64
N GLY A 275 17.08 13.19 0.82
CA GLY A 275 18.24 14.02 1.10
C GLY A 275 17.98 14.99 2.26
N ALA A 276 19.06 15.51 2.85
CA ALA A 276 18.99 16.48 3.95
C ALA A 276 18.23 17.78 3.59
N GLU A 277 18.10 18.09 2.31
CA GLU A 277 17.32 19.24 1.80
C GLU A 277 15.82 18.95 1.68
N GLY A 278 15.36 17.74 2.05
CA GLY A 278 13.96 17.34 1.93
C GLY A 278 13.53 16.96 0.50
N SER A 279 14.50 16.68 -0.37
CA SER A 279 14.29 16.27 -1.76
C SER A 279 14.80 14.86 -2.01
N ILE A 280 14.19 14.18 -2.98
CA ILE A 280 14.58 12.81 -3.35
C ILE A 280 15.95 12.85 -4.03
N VAL A 281 16.88 12.04 -3.51
CA VAL A 281 18.18 11.75 -4.11
C VAL A 281 18.09 10.37 -4.75
N VAL A 282 18.43 10.30 -6.03
CA VAL A 282 18.46 9.04 -6.81
C VAL A 282 19.89 8.76 -7.25
N GLU A 283 20.40 7.60 -6.87
CA GLU A 283 21.66 7.04 -7.32
C GLU A 283 21.40 5.86 -8.25
N ARG A 284 21.87 5.97 -9.49
CA ARG A 284 21.77 4.88 -10.48
C ARG A 284 23.02 4.05 -10.42
N CYS A 285 22.88 2.80 -9.99
CA CYS A 285 24.03 1.93 -9.80
C CYS A 285 24.60 1.46 -11.14
N GLY A 286 25.93 1.46 -11.23
CA GLY A 286 26.64 1.00 -12.40
C GLY A 286 26.53 -0.51 -12.63
N ALA A 287 27.09 -1.00 -13.73
CA ALA A 287 27.02 -2.42 -14.09
C ALA A 287 27.75 -3.36 -13.11
N GLU A 288 28.66 -2.84 -12.28
CA GLU A 288 29.41 -3.58 -11.26
C GLU A 288 28.96 -3.23 -9.83
N GLU A 289 27.93 -2.40 -9.71
CA GLU A 289 27.38 -1.96 -8.42
C GLU A 289 25.97 -2.51 -8.25
N LEU A 290 25.59 -2.72 -7.00
CA LEU A 290 24.24 -3.06 -6.58
C LEU A 290 23.70 -1.93 -5.71
N CYS A 291 22.38 -1.81 -5.68
CA CYS A 291 21.75 -1.02 -4.62
C CYS A 291 21.79 -1.84 -3.33
N GLY A 292 22.48 -1.34 -2.32
CA GLY A 292 22.69 -2.02 -1.04
C GLY A 292 23.09 -1.02 0.04
N GLN A 293 23.60 -1.51 1.17
CA GLN A 293 24.10 -0.66 2.26
C GLN A 293 25.58 -0.92 2.50
N ARG A 294 26.36 0.12 2.79
CA ARG A 294 27.74 -0.05 3.25
C ARG A 294 27.77 -0.37 4.75
N PRO A 295 28.78 -1.13 5.21
CA PRO A 295 29.01 -1.28 6.64
C PRO A 295 29.17 0.09 7.31
N ASP A 296 28.49 0.29 8.44
CA ASP A 296 28.59 1.50 9.28
C ASP A 296 28.13 2.82 8.61
N GLU A 297 27.50 2.77 7.43
CA GLU A 297 26.85 3.94 6.80
C GLU A 297 25.32 3.72 6.75
N PRO A 298 24.52 4.71 7.19
CA PRO A 298 23.07 4.59 7.12
C PRO A 298 22.56 4.76 5.69
N GLY A 299 21.64 3.90 5.29
CA GLY A 299 20.83 4.07 4.09
C GLY A 299 21.37 3.41 2.83
N PHE A 300 20.46 3.19 1.89
CA PHE A 300 20.75 2.57 0.61
C PHE A 300 21.54 3.50 -0.32
N THR A 301 22.58 2.94 -0.92
CA THR A 301 23.48 3.60 -1.87
C THR A 301 23.97 2.58 -2.91
N CYS A 302 24.66 3.05 -3.95
CA CYS A 302 25.36 2.15 -4.84
C CYS A 302 26.65 1.65 -4.20
N VAL A 303 26.75 0.33 -4.09
CA VAL A 303 27.87 -0.39 -3.46
C VAL A 303 28.40 -1.45 -4.41
N ALA A 304 29.71 -1.71 -4.36
CA ALA A 304 30.24 -2.91 -4.99
C ALA A 304 29.70 -4.14 -4.26
N ALA A 305 29.42 -5.24 -4.98
CA ALA A 305 28.86 -6.44 -4.36
C ALA A 305 29.72 -7.00 -3.19
N ALA A 306 31.03 -6.78 -3.20
CA ALA A 306 31.93 -7.19 -2.12
C ALA A 306 31.83 -6.32 -0.86
N ASP A 307 31.25 -5.12 -0.98
CA ASP A 307 31.10 -4.13 0.09
C ASP A 307 29.64 -4.00 0.54
N ASP A 308 28.73 -4.83 0.02
CA ASP A 308 27.33 -4.84 0.40
C ASP A 308 27.17 -5.58 1.74
N ALA A 309 26.87 -4.82 2.80
CA ALA A 309 26.62 -5.37 4.13
C ALA A 309 25.36 -6.26 4.18
N CYS A 310 24.52 -6.19 3.14
CA CYS A 310 23.27 -6.91 3.06
C CYS A 310 23.29 -8.11 2.10
N ASP A 311 24.44 -8.42 1.47
CA ASP A 311 24.64 -9.57 0.57
C ASP A 311 23.55 -9.71 -0.51
N GLY A 312 23.18 -8.58 -1.13
CA GLY A 312 22.15 -8.50 -2.15
C GLY A 312 20.72 -8.36 -1.61
N ALA A 313 20.51 -8.43 -0.29
CA ALA A 313 19.24 -8.01 0.31
C ALA A 313 19.12 -6.49 0.18
N GLY A 314 18.29 -6.04 -0.76
CA GLY A 314 17.95 -4.62 -0.91
C GLY A 314 17.02 -4.15 0.21
N SER A 315 16.09 -3.26 -0.11
CA SER A 315 15.01 -2.86 0.81
C SER A 315 13.98 -3.97 1.05
N GLU A 316 14.04 -5.06 0.28
CA GLU A 316 13.12 -6.18 0.38
C GLU A 316 13.78 -7.37 1.09
N PRO A 317 13.05 -8.07 1.97
CA PRO A 317 13.56 -9.28 2.61
C PRO A 317 13.86 -10.39 1.58
N LEU A 318 14.86 -11.22 1.86
CA LEU A 318 15.20 -12.42 1.11
C LEU A 318 15.03 -13.68 1.97
N CYS A 319 14.86 -14.85 1.34
CA CYS A 319 14.95 -16.14 2.03
C CYS A 319 16.26 -16.86 1.71
N ASP A 320 16.89 -17.42 2.73
CA ASP A 320 17.91 -18.48 2.62
C ASP A 320 17.47 -19.70 3.44
N GLY A 321 16.89 -20.70 2.75
CA GLY A 321 16.21 -21.81 3.41
C GLY A 321 15.01 -21.30 4.24
N ASP A 322 14.98 -21.61 5.54
CA ASP A 322 13.96 -21.13 6.48
C ASP A 322 14.34 -19.79 7.14
N LEU A 323 15.44 -19.16 6.72
CA LEU A 323 15.89 -17.87 7.27
C LEU A 323 15.36 -16.72 6.43
N LEU A 324 14.68 -15.78 7.08
CA LEU A 324 14.29 -14.49 6.54
C LEU A 324 15.39 -13.46 6.80
N ILE A 325 15.98 -12.93 5.74
CA ILE A 325 17.08 -11.96 5.78
C ILE A 325 16.52 -10.59 5.40
N ARG A 326 16.67 -9.60 6.28
CA ARG A 326 16.36 -8.19 6.03
C ARG A 326 17.62 -7.34 6.09
N CYS A 327 17.63 -6.23 5.36
CA CYS A 327 18.67 -5.21 5.46
C CYS A 327 18.17 -4.09 6.38
N GLU A 328 18.70 -3.99 7.59
CA GLU A 328 18.32 -2.96 8.57
C GLU A 328 19.57 -2.37 9.23
N GLY A 329 19.69 -1.04 9.25
CA GLY A 329 20.73 -0.36 10.03
C GLY A 329 22.17 -0.67 9.64
N GLY A 330 22.45 -0.92 8.36
CA GLY A 330 23.80 -1.18 7.84
C GLY A 330 24.25 -2.64 7.96
N GLY A 331 23.32 -3.59 8.11
CA GLY A 331 23.65 -5.02 8.13
C GLY A 331 22.43 -5.94 8.01
N GLN A 332 22.71 -7.24 7.91
CA GLN A 332 21.68 -8.26 7.86
C GLN A 332 21.04 -8.49 9.23
N VAL A 333 19.72 -8.41 9.26
CA VAL A 333 18.87 -8.95 10.33
C VAL A 333 18.32 -10.27 9.85
N VAL A 334 18.63 -11.34 10.56
CA VAL A 334 18.21 -12.71 10.20
C VAL A 334 17.19 -13.21 11.21
N GLU A 335 16.05 -13.67 10.70
CA GLU A 335 14.97 -14.26 11.45
C GLU A 335 14.78 -15.72 11.03
N ASP A 336 14.73 -16.64 12.00
CA ASP A 336 14.57 -18.08 11.74
C ASP A 336 13.08 -18.44 11.77
N CYS A 337 12.47 -18.57 10.60
CA CYS A 337 11.06 -18.93 10.48
C CYS A 337 10.77 -20.35 11.00
N GLY A 338 11.75 -21.26 10.92
CA GLY A 338 11.64 -22.62 11.42
C GLY A 338 11.52 -22.68 12.94
N ALA A 339 12.20 -21.77 13.65
CA ALA A 339 12.05 -21.63 15.10
C ALA A 339 10.61 -21.25 15.52
N CYS A 340 9.86 -20.59 14.62
CA CYS A 340 8.47 -20.22 14.81
C CYS A 340 7.47 -21.26 14.27
N GLY A 341 7.93 -22.45 13.85
CA GLY A 341 7.07 -23.46 13.24
C GLY A 341 6.59 -23.10 11.83
N GLY A 342 7.30 -22.19 11.17
CA GLY A 342 7.06 -21.77 9.79
C GLY A 342 8.21 -22.13 8.86
N THR A 343 8.13 -21.62 7.63
CA THR A 343 9.19 -21.64 6.63
C THR A 343 9.33 -20.25 6.04
N CYS A 344 10.55 -19.87 5.66
CA CYS A 344 10.74 -18.66 4.89
C CYS A 344 10.33 -18.96 3.46
N ALA A 345 9.34 -18.21 2.95
CA ALA A 345 8.97 -18.29 1.55
C ALA A 345 9.38 -17.01 0.85
N ALA A 346 10.13 -17.12 -0.25
CA ALA A 346 10.34 -16.04 -1.22
C ALA A 346 9.31 -16.20 -2.34
N TRP A 347 8.48 -15.18 -2.55
CA TRP A 347 7.21 -15.35 -3.29
C TRP A 347 7.41 -15.23 -4.81
N THR A 348 8.57 -14.70 -5.25
CA THR A 348 9.10 -14.75 -6.61
C THR A 348 10.64 -14.69 -6.55
N PRO A 349 11.40 -14.92 -7.64
CA PRO A 349 12.78 -14.48 -7.72
C PRO A 349 12.84 -12.96 -7.54
N GLY A 350 13.35 -12.45 -6.41
CA GLY A 350 13.22 -11.03 -6.01
C GLY A 350 11.94 -10.71 -5.21
N GLY A 351 11.33 -11.74 -4.63
CA GLY A 351 10.13 -11.74 -3.78
C GLY A 351 10.20 -10.86 -2.53
N LEU A 352 9.06 -10.33 -2.06
CA LEU A 352 8.87 -10.11 -0.62
C LEU A 352 9.02 -11.48 0.04
N ALA A 353 10.05 -11.64 0.86
CA ALA A 353 10.19 -12.84 1.68
C ALA A 353 9.52 -12.62 3.04
N GLY A 354 9.01 -13.71 3.62
CA GLY A 354 8.40 -13.66 4.94
C GLY A 354 8.28 -15.04 5.56
N CYS A 355 8.20 -15.06 6.89
CA CYS A 355 7.89 -16.28 7.63
C CYS A 355 6.41 -16.63 7.48
N VAL A 356 6.12 -17.82 6.97
CA VAL A 356 4.75 -18.34 6.87
C VAL A 356 4.62 -19.67 7.58
N ALA A 357 3.45 -19.94 8.16
CA ALA A 357 3.18 -21.23 8.77
C ALA A 357 3.36 -22.35 7.72
N THR A 358 3.98 -23.46 8.11
CA THR A 358 3.96 -24.67 7.28
C THR A 358 2.52 -25.15 7.25
N GLU A 359 1.85 -25.15 6.09
CA GLU A 359 0.54 -25.77 6.00
C GLU A 359 0.65 -27.22 6.47
N GLU A 360 0.02 -27.55 7.60
CA GLU A 360 -0.25 -28.94 7.92
C GLU A 360 -1.13 -29.45 6.78
N SER A 361 -0.60 -30.41 6.03
CA SER A 361 -1.33 -31.13 5.01
C SER A 361 -2.59 -31.75 5.62
N GLU A 362 -3.72 -31.05 5.60
CA GLU A 362 -5.05 -31.65 5.79
C GLU A 362 -5.41 -32.44 4.53
N VAL A 363 -4.65 -33.52 4.31
CA VAL A 363 -5.16 -34.69 3.59
C VAL A 363 -6.08 -35.41 4.58
N GLY A 364 -7.33 -34.97 4.63
CA GLY A 364 -8.34 -35.51 5.51
C GLY A 364 -9.74 -35.41 4.91
N GLY A 365 -10.00 -36.15 3.83
CA GLY A 365 -11.37 -36.38 3.33
C GLY A 365 -12.28 -37.00 4.40
N PRO A 366 -13.60 -36.89 4.22
CA PRO A 366 -14.28 -37.74 3.25
C PRO A 366 -15.11 -37.03 2.18
#